data_AF-A0A847WIN0-F1
#
_entry.id   AF-A0A847WIN0-F1
#
_cell.length_a   1.000
_cell.length_b   1.000
_cell.length_c   1.000
_cell.angle_alpha   90.00
_cell.angle_beta   90.00
_cell.angle_gamma   90.00
#
_symmetry.space_group_name_H-M   'P 1'
#
loop_
_entity.id
_entity.type
_entity.pdbx_description
1 polymer ?
#
loop_
_entity_poly.entity_id
_entity_poly.type
_entity_poly.pdbx_seq_one_letter_code
_entity_poly.pdbx_strand_id
1 'polypeptide(L)'
;MEEHPTEAVKNNVFGTWNIAKLAKEYNAEKFVLISTDKAVNPANIMGATKRIAEMIVQSMNITEGTDFVAVRFGNVLGSNGSVIPLFKRQMAEGGPIRVTHPEITRYFMTIPEAAQLVLQAGSIAKGGEIFVLDMGEPVKIIELAERLISLAGLVPYVDIPIEFTGLRPGEKLYEELLMSEEGLKSTSHKKIFIGQPIEMDVAKLYAQLEELEKIIYEENDIGVKILLKQIVPTYVGQM
;
A
#
# COMPACT_ATOMS: atom_id res chain seq x y z
N MET A 1 -12.56 3.58 -2.73
CA MET A 1 -11.71 3.07 -3.84
C MET A 1 -12.36 1.87 -4.48
N GLU A 2 -12.80 0.86 -3.73
CA GLU A 2 -13.62 -0.24 -4.30
C GLU A 2 -14.87 0.26 -5.04
N GLU A 3 -15.56 1.27 -4.48
CA GLU A 3 -16.76 1.88 -5.06
C GLU A 3 -16.47 2.89 -6.19
N HIS A 4 -15.20 3.30 -6.33
CA HIS A 4 -14.77 4.31 -7.32
C HIS A 4 -13.44 3.88 -7.95
N PRO A 5 -13.41 2.73 -8.67
CA PRO A 5 -12.17 2.19 -9.21
C PRO A 5 -11.59 3.09 -10.30
N THR A 6 -12.42 3.74 -11.12
CA THR A 6 -11.97 4.73 -12.11
C THR A 6 -11.14 5.85 -11.46
N GLU A 7 -11.64 6.46 -10.38
CA GLU A 7 -10.92 7.52 -9.66
C GLU A 7 -9.65 7.01 -8.96
N ALA A 8 -9.69 5.79 -8.42
CA ALA A 8 -8.51 5.16 -7.84
C ALA A 8 -7.40 4.97 -8.89
N VAL A 9 -7.75 4.57 -10.11
CA VAL A 9 -6.78 4.42 -11.21
C VAL A 9 -6.25 5.77 -11.69
N LYS A 10 -7.13 6.75 -11.94
CA LYS A 10 -6.72 8.12 -12.31
C LYS A 10 -5.68 8.67 -11.33
N ASN A 11 -5.99 8.58 -10.04
CA ASN A 11 -5.12 9.14 -9.00
C ASN A 11 -3.84 8.32 -8.79
N ASN A 12 -3.94 7.01 -8.58
CA ASN A 12 -2.80 6.21 -8.15
C ASN A 12 -1.91 5.78 -9.33
N VAL A 13 -2.51 5.41 -10.46
CA VAL A 13 -1.77 4.91 -11.63
C VAL A 13 -1.31 6.08 -12.49
N PHE A 14 -2.26 6.87 -13.02
CA PHE A 14 -1.91 7.97 -13.93
C PHE A 14 -1.27 9.16 -13.23
N GLY A 15 -1.63 9.42 -11.97
CA GLY A 15 -0.88 10.36 -11.12
C GLY A 15 0.59 9.96 -10.99
N THR A 16 0.88 8.68 -10.71
CA THR A 16 2.27 8.18 -10.67
C THR A 16 2.94 8.29 -12.03
N TRP A 17 2.29 7.84 -13.09
CA TRP A 17 2.80 7.90 -14.47
C TRP A 17 3.22 9.31 -14.88
N ASN A 18 2.38 10.30 -14.61
CA ASN A 18 2.62 11.69 -14.99
C ASN A 18 3.82 12.27 -14.25
N ILE A 19 3.89 12.12 -12.92
CA ILE A 19 5.02 12.67 -12.15
C ILE A 19 6.31 11.90 -12.46
N ALA A 20 6.25 10.59 -12.67
CA ALA A 20 7.43 9.80 -13.03
C ALA A 20 7.96 10.18 -14.43
N LYS A 21 7.08 10.43 -15.40
CA LYS A 21 7.45 10.98 -16.72
C LYS A 21 8.13 12.34 -16.59
N LEU A 22 7.56 13.25 -15.80
CA LEU A 22 8.14 14.57 -15.57
C LEU A 22 9.48 14.48 -14.85
N ALA A 23 9.61 13.63 -13.84
CA ALA A 23 10.88 13.40 -13.15
C ALA A 23 11.98 13.01 -14.15
N LYS A 24 11.66 12.12 -15.09
CA LYS A 24 12.55 11.73 -16.18
C LYS A 24 12.85 12.86 -17.16
N GLU A 25 11.82 13.55 -17.65
CA GLU A 25 11.94 14.65 -18.61
C GLU A 25 12.84 15.77 -18.08
N TYR A 26 12.70 16.10 -16.80
CA TYR A 26 13.47 17.16 -16.15
C TYR A 26 14.75 16.64 -15.46
N ASN A 27 15.14 15.39 -15.70
CA ASN A 27 16.37 14.77 -15.15
C ASN A 27 16.49 14.91 -13.63
N ALA A 28 15.40 14.65 -12.90
CA ALA A 28 15.47 14.51 -11.45
C ALA A 28 16.48 13.40 -11.11
N GLU A 29 17.31 13.60 -10.09
CA GLU A 29 18.31 12.60 -9.70
C GLU A 29 17.66 11.28 -9.25
N LYS A 30 16.57 11.39 -8.48
CA LYS A 30 15.92 10.22 -7.87
C LYS A 30 14.42 10.43 -7.70
N PHE A 31 13.66 9.38 -8.02
CA PHE A 31 12.24 9.28 -7.81
C PHE A 31 11.93 8.13 -6.85
N VAL A 32 11.37 8.44 -5.68
CA VAL A 32 11.02 7.45 -4.65
C VAL A 32 9.50 7.35 -4.52
N LEU A 33 8.93 6.23 -4.98
CA LEU A 33 7.52 5.92 -4.81
C LEU A 33 7.27 5.29 -3.44
N ILE A 34 6.36 5.89 -2.66
CA ILE A 34 5.79 5.24 -1.48
C ILE A 34 4.81 4.17 -1.94
N SER A 35 5.05 2.92 -1.58
CA SER A 35 4.17 1.79 -1.83
C SER A 35 3.65 1.20 -0.51
N THR A 36 2.98 0.04 -0.58
CA THR A 36 2.27 -0.57 0.54
C THR A 36 2.37 -2.09 0.46
N ASP A 37 2.33 -2.74 1.61
CA ASP A 37 2.10 -4.19 1.75
C ASP A 37 0.94 -4.73 0.89
N LYS A 38 -0.13 -3.94 0.70
CA LYS A 38 -1.32 -4.35 -0.08
C LYS A 38 -1.05 -4.47 -1.58
N ALA A 39 0.09 -3.98 -2.08
CA ALA A 39 0.52 -4.19 -3.45
C ALA A 39 1.03 -5.63 -3.69
N VAL A 40 1.34 -6.37 -2.62
CA VAL A 40 1.71 -7.79 -2.68
C VAL A 40 0.44 -8.63 -2.72
N ASN A 41 0.29 -9.43 -3.78
CA ASN A 41 -0.90 -10.28 -4.04
C ASN A 41 -2.22 -9.56 -3.74
N PRO A 42 -2.51 -8.46 -4.46
CA PRO A 42 -3.54 -7.52 -4.06
C PRO A 42 -4.93 -8.18 -4.02
N ALA A 43 -5.72 -7.85 -3.00
CA ALA A 43 -7.10 -8.31 -2.86
C ALA A 43 -8.13 -7.18 -3.02
N ASN A 44 -7.66 -5.95 -3.26
CA ASN A 44 -8.47 -4.74 -3.41
C ASN A 44 -7.86 -3.82 -4.49
N ILE A 45 -8.66 -2.90 -5.01
CA ILE A 45 -8.32 -1.92 -6.04
C ILE A 45 -7.17 -1.02 -5.61
N MET A 46 -7.10 -0.66 -4.33
CA MET A 46 -5.99 0.15 -3.81
C MET A 46 -4.66 -0.60 -4.00
N GLY A 47 -4.59 -1.85 -3.54
CA GLY A 47 -3.41 -2.71 -3.73
C GLY A 47 -3.07 -2.91 -5.20
N ALA A 48 -4.06 -3.20 -6.04
CA ALA A 48 -3.85 -3.41 -7.48
C ALA A 48 -3.27 -2.16 -8.16
N THR A 49 -3.84 -0.99 -7.90
CA THR A 49 -3.34 0.27 -8.47
C THR A 49 -1.94 0.63 -7.96
N LYS A 50 -1.61 0.34 -6.69
CA LYS A 50 -0.25 0.49 -6.17
C LYS A 50 0.74 -0.48 -6.80
N ARG A 51 0.32 -1.72 -7.09
CA ARG A 51 1.14 -2.69 -7.82
C ARG A 51 1.45 -2.21 -9.24
N ILE A 52 0.48 -1.65 -9.94
CA ILE A 52 0.70 -1.04 -11.27
C ILE A 52 1.65 0.17 -11.16
N ALA A 53 1.52 0.99 -10.11
CA ALA A 53 2.43 2.10 -9.88
C ALA A 53 3.89 1.63 -9.68
N GLU A 54 4.11 0.51 -8.99
CA GLU A 54 5.44 -0.12 -8.89
C GLU A 54 5.95 -0.59 -10.26
N MET A 55 5.09 -1.21 -11.06
CA MET A 55 5.43 -1.66 -12.43
C MET A 55 5.86 -0.48 -13.30
N ILE A 56 5.14 0.64 -13.24
CA ILE A 56 5.47 1.89 -13.93
C ILE A 56 6.85 2.41 -13.53
N VAL A 57 7.10 2.54 -12.23
CA VAL A 57 8.37 3.08 -11.72
C VAL A 57 9.53 2.20 -12.15
N GLN A 58 9.38 0.88 -12.02
CA GLN A 58 10.42 -0.06 -12.42
C GLN A 58 10.63 -0.10 -13.94
N SER A 59 9.57 0.04 -14.75
CA SER A 59 9.69 0.10 -16.21
C SER A 59 10.36 1.38 -16.72
N MET A 60 10.36 2.46 -15.92
CA MET A 60 11.02 3.70 -16.29
C MET A 60 12.54 3.69 -16.04
N ASN A 61 13.02 2.77 -15.19
CA ASN A 61 14.44 2.61 -14.83
C ASN A 61 15.30 1.88 -15.89
N ILE A 62 14.84 1.84 -17.14
CA ILE A 62 15.54 1.14 -18.24
C ILE A 62 16.59 2.04 -18.92
N THR A 63 16.44 3.36 -18.79
CA THR A 63 17.36 4.33 -19.39
C THR A 63 18.07 5.12 -18.31
N GLU A 64 19.30 5.52 -18.58
CA GLU A 64 20.08 6.40 -17.71
C GLU A 64 19.37 7.75 -17.47
N GLY A 65 19.66 8.38 -16.32
CA GLY A 65 19.15 9.69 -15.94
C GLY A 65 18.59 9.72 -14.51
N THR A 66 17.34 9.31 -14.34
CA THR A 66 16.63 9.30 -13.06
C THR A 66 16.59 7.90 -12.47
N ASP A 67 17.03 7.76 -11.22
CA ASP A 67 16.87 6.51 -10.46
C ASP A 67 15.42 6.38 -9.98
N PHE A 68 14.71 5.35 -10.45
CA PHE A 68 13.34 5.06 -10.07
C PHE A 68 13.28 3.91 -9.08
N VAL A 69 12.78 4.17 -7.88
CA VAL A 69 12.65 3.16 -6.82
C VAL A 69 11.32 3.23 -6.11
N ALA A 70 10.90 2.13 -5.52
CA ALA A 70 9.71 2.06 -4.67
C ALA A 70 10.05 1.55 -3.27
N VAL A 71 9.29 1.94 -2.25
CA VAL A 71 9.46 1.46 -0.87
C VAL A 71 8.12 0.95 -0.34
N ARG A 72 8.04 -0.35 -0.04
CA ARG A 72 6.88 -1.01 0.56
C ARG A 72 7.01 -1.05 2.08
N PHE A 73 5.92 -0.66 2.75
CA PHE A 73 5.76 -0.86 4.18
C PHE A 73 4.27 -0.99 4.55
N GLY A 74 4.01 -1.43 5.78
CA GLY A 74 2.66 -1.63 6.30
C GLY A 74 2.00 -0.35 6.82
N ASN A 75 1.15 -0.49 7.83
CA ASN A 75 0.44 0.64 8.40
C ASN A 75 1.37 1.56 9.20
N VAL A 76 1.02 2.85 9.22
CA VAL A 76 1.70 3.85 10.02
C VAL A 76 0.79 4.31 11.15
N LEU A 77 1.32 4.33 12.38
CA LEU A 77 0.56 4.70 13.58
C LEU A 77 0.07 6.14 13.49
N GLY A 78 -1.24 6.32 13.70
CA GLY A 78 -1.85 7.65 13.79
C GLY A 78 -1.96 8.39 12.45
N SER A 79 -1.78 7.72 11.31
CA SER A 79 -1.98 8.36 10.01
C SER A 79 -3.45 8.78 9.80
N ASN A 80 -3.68 9.81 8.99
CA ASN A 80 -5.02 10.33 8.72
C ASN A 80 -5.95 9.25 8.16
N GLY A 81 -7.16 9.16 8.71
CA GLY A 81 -8.15 8.16 8.31
C GLY A 81 -7.81 6.72 8.71
N SER A 82 -6.77 6.50 9.52
CA SER A 82 -6.44 5.16 10.03
C SER A 82 -7.30 4.74 11.22
N VAL A 83 -7.11 3.50 11.66
CA VAL A 83 -7.88 2.86 12.72
C VAL A 83 -7.77 3.58 14.08
N ILE A 84 -6.60 4.16 14.40
CA ILE A 84 -6.39 4.82 15.70
C ILE A 84 -7.20 6.11 15.83
N PRO A 85 -7.14 7.07 14.87
CA PRO A 85 -8.04 8.22 14.87
C PRO A 85 -9.53 7.84 14.87
N LEU A 86 -9.91 6.78 14.16
CA LEU A 86 -11.28 6.28 14.16
C LEU A 86 -11.70 5.81 15.56
N PHE A 87 -10.89 5.00 16.22
CA PHE A 87 -11.17 4.51 17.57
C PHE A 87 -11.25 5.65 18.58
N LYS A 88 -10.33 6.62 18.51
CA LYS A 88 -10.40 7.82 19.36
C LYS A 88 -11.69 8.61 19.16
N ARG A 89 -12.17 8.73 17.91
CA ARG A 89 -13.44 9.40 17.61
C ARG A 89 -14.62 8.62 18.17
N GLN A 90 -14.68 7.31 17.91
CA GLN A 90 -15.73 6.43 18.43
C GLN A 90 -15.79 6.49 19.97
N MET A 91 -14.64 6.48 20.65
CA MET A 91 -14.57 6.64 22.10
C MET A 91 -15.08 8.01 22.57
N ALA A 92 -14.70 9.10 21.88
CA ALA A 92 -15.17 10.45 22.21
C ALA A 92 -16.68 10.61 22.02
N GLU A 93 -17.28 9.83 21.12
CA GLU A 93 -18.74 9.77 20.87
C GLU A 93 -19.48 8.85 21.86
N GLY A 94 -18.77 8.18 22.79
CA GLY A 94 -19.34 7.27 23.78
C GLY A 94 -19.29 5.78 23.41
N GLY A 95 -18.64 5.42 22.30
CA GLY A 95 -18.53 4.06 21.79
C GLY A 95 -19.78 3.59 21.03
N PRO A 96 -19.81 2.32 20.60
CA PRO A 96 -18.77 1.29 20.74
C PRO A 96 -17.60 1.50 19.77
N ILE A 97 -16.42 0.97 20.12
CA ILE A 97 -15.34 0.81 19.14
C ILE A 97 -15.71 -0.35 18.20
N ARG A 98 -15.55 -0.13 16.90
CA ARG A 98 -15.88 -1.15 15.88
C ARG A 98 -14.62 -1.79 15.32
N VAL A 99 -14.44 -3.07 15.61
CA VAL A 99 -13.36 -3.92 15.06
C VAL A 99 -13.95 -4.80 13.96
N THR A 100 -13.26 -4.98 12.84
CA THR A 100 -13.81 -5.75 11.72
C THR A 100 -13.84 -7.26 12.01
N HIS A 101 -12.79 -7.81 12.62
CA HIS A 101 -12.72 -9.23 12.96
C HIS A 101 -11.81 -9.48 14.17
N PRO A 102 -12.10 -10.45 15.06
CA PRO A 102 -11.28 -10.73 16.26
C PRO A 102 -9.82 -11.06 15.94
N GLU A 103 -9.59 -11.84 14.88
CA GLU A 103 -8.25 -12.28 14.49
C GLU A 103 -7.52 -11.33 13.52
N ILE A 104 -8.07 -10.16 13.22
CA ILE A 104 -7.43 -9.25 12.26
C ILE A 104 -6.16 -8.63 12.86
N THR A 105 -5.06 -8.71 12.12
CA THR A 105 -3.76 -8.15 12.52
C THR A 105 -3.21 -7.21 11.47
N ARG A 106 -2.42 -6.23 11.90
CA ARG A 106 -1.71 -5.31 11.00
C ARG A 106 -0.30 -5.04 11.51
N TYR A 107 0.62 -4.81 10.58
CA TYR A 107 1.97 -4.34 10.87
C TYR A 107 1.95 -2.84 11.07
N PHE A 108 2.65 -2.35 12.10
CA PHE A 108 2.69 -0.94 12.43
C PHE A 108 4.10 -0.43 12.60
N MET A 109 4.31 0.79 12.12
CA MET A 109 5.53 1.56 12.34
C MET A 109 5.14 3.00 12.70
N THR A 110 6.02 3.73 13.40
CA THR A 110 5.77 5.15 13.67
C THR A 110 6.04 6.01 12.41
N ILE A 111 5.42 7.19 12.31
CA ILE A 111 5.68 8.12 11.20
C ILE A 111 7.18 8.47 11.07
N PRO A 112 7.90 8.85 12.16
CA PRO A 112 9.31 9.20 12.05
C PRO A 112 10.19 8.03 11.60
N GLU A 113 9.90 6.82 12.07
CA GLU A 113 10.63 5.61 11.69
C GLU A 113 10.41 5.28 10.20
N ALA A 114 9.17 5.30 9.72
CA ALA A 114 8.86 5.07 8.31
C ALA A 114 9.54 6.11 7.40
N ALA A 115 9.44 7.39 7.76
CA ALA A 115 10.07 8.47 7.01
C ALA A 115 11.60 8.33 6.96
N GLN A 116 12.23 7.99 8.09
CA GLN A 116 13.68 7.78 8.16
C GLN A 116 14.13 6.62 7.27
N LEU A 117 13.44 5.48 7.34
CA LEU A 117 13.78 4.30 6.54
C LEU A 117 13.56 4.54 5.05
N VAL A 118 12.53 5.28 4.65
CA VAL A 118 12.30 5.68 3.25
C VAL A 118 13.44 6.55 2.73
N LEU A 119 13.87 7.56 3.50
CA LEU A 119 14.99 8.42 3.11
C LEU A 119 16.30 7.63 3.00
N GLN A 120 16.53 6.69 3.92
CA GLN A 120 17.70 5.80 3.86
C GLN A 120 17.65 4.87 2.66
N ALA A 121 16.50 4.26 2.36
CA ALA A 121 16.30 3.45 1.15
C ALA A 121 16.59 4.27 -0.12
N GLY A 122 16.05 5.50 -0.19
CA GLY A 122 16.37 6.44 -1.26
C GLY A 122 17.86 6.76 -1.36
N SER A 123 18.56 6.89 -0.24
CA SER A 123 20.01 7.20 -0.25
C SER A 123 20.88 6.05 -0.80
N ILE A 124 20.48 4.79 -0.57
CA ILE A 124 21.26 3.60 -1.01
C ILE A 124 20.81 3.04 -2.37
N ALA A 125 19.68 3.52 -2.89
CA ALA A 125 19.12 3.15 -4.18
C ALA A 125 20.08 3.41 -5.35
N LYS A 126 20.13 2.46 -6.29
CA LYS A 126 20.86 2.53 -7.57
C LYS A 126 19.93 2.49 -8.79
N GLY A 127 18.62 2.52 -8.56
CA GLY A 127 17.59 2.47 -9.58
C GLY A 127 17.03 1.06 -9.78
N GLY A 128 15.71 0.98 -9.93
CA GLY A 128 14.95 -0.22 -10.26
C GLY A 128 14.59 -1.08 -9.06
N GLU A 129 15.10 -0.76 -7.87
CA GLU A 129 14.80 -1.50 -6.65
C GLU A 129 13.39 -1.23 -6.12
N ILE A 130 12.78 -2.30 -5.62
CA ILE A 130 11.60 -2.21 -4.75
C ILE A 130 12.09 -2.58 -3.35
N PHE A 131 12.22 -1.59 -2.49
CA PHE A 131 12.60 -1.80 -1.10
C PHE A 131 11.43 -2.30 -0.28
N VAL A 132 11.74 -3.14 0.69
CA VAL A 132 10.80 -3.72 1.64
C VAL A 132 11.31 -3.42 3.04
N LEU A 133 10.47 -2.78 3.86
CA LEU A 133 10.82 -2.45 5.24
C LEU A 133 10.42 -3.58 6.18
N ASP A 134 11.32 -3.90 7.11
CA ASP A 134 11.00 -4.78 8.24
C ASP A 134 10.13 -4.03 9.26
N MET A 135 8.90 -4.50 9.41
CA MET A 135 7.87 -3.93 10.27
C MET A 135 7.83 -4.57 11.66
N GLY A 136 8.64 -5.60 11.93
CA GLY A 136 8.54 -6.40 13.14
C GLY A 136 7.26 -7.22 13.22
N GLU A 137 6.77 -7.45 14.44
CA GLU A 137 5.63 -8.33 14.70
C GLU A 137 4.28 -7.67 14.39
N PRO A 138 3.31 -8.44 13.86
CA PRO A 138 1.97 -7.93 13.63
C PRO A 138 1.21 -7.72 14.94
N VAL A 139 0.32 -6.72 14.98
CA VAL A 139 -0.49 -6.38 16.15
C VAL A 139 -1.95 -6.70 15.88
N LYS A 140 -2.62 -7.41 16.80
CA LYS A 140 -4.07 -7.62 16.75
C LYS A 140 -4.82 -6.29 16.92
N ILE A 141 -5.78 -6.01 16.05
CA ILE A 141 -6.54 -4.75 16.10
C ILE A 141 -7.44 -4.67 17.34
N ILE A 142 -7.91 -5.82 17.83
CA ILE A 142 -8.65 -5.87 19.10
C ILE A 142 -7.76 -5.44 20.29
N GLU A 143 -6.54 -5.96 20.39
CA GLU A 143 -5.59 -5.56 21.43
C GLU A 143 -5.23 -4.08 21.34
N LEU A 144 -5.14 -3.54 20.12
CA LEU A 144 -4.95 -2.11 19.90
C LEU A 144 -6.12 -1.28 20.45
N ALA A 145 -7.36 -1.72 20.22
CA ALA A 145 -8.56 -1.08 20.76
C ALA A 145 -8.57 -1.10 22.30
N GLU A 146 -8.34 -2.27 22.90
CA GLU A 146 -8.29 -2.47 24.35
C GLU A 146 -7.22 -1.58 25.01
N ARG A 147 -6.02 -1.51 24.40
CA ARG A 147 -4.94 -0.65 24.88
C ARG A 147 -5.30 0.82 24.81
N LEU A 148 -5.96 1.26 23.73
CA LEU A 148 -6.39 2.66 23.61
C LEU A 148 -7.44 3.05 24.65
N ILE A 149 -8.40 2.16 24.94
CA ILE A 149 -9.38 2.36 26.01
C ILE A 149 -8.66 2.46 27.36
N SER A 150 -7.75 1.52 27.66
CA SER A 150 -7.00 1.49 28.92
C SER A 150 -6.13 2.74 29.11
N LEU A 151 -5.47 3.22 28.05
CA LEU A 151 -4.66 4.44 28.08
C LEU A 151 -5.48 5.71 28.30
N ALA A 152 -6.79 5.68 28.02
CA ALA A 152 -7.71 6.77 28.34
C ALA A 152 -8.22 6.70 29.79
N GLY A 153 -7.77 5.73 30.60
CA GLY A 153 -8.22 5.53 31.98
C GLY A 153 -9.57 4.82 32.09
N LEU A 154 -10.04 4.18 31.02
CA LEU A 154 -11.30 3.46 30.93
C LEU A 154 -11.06 1.95 30.90
N VAL A 155 -12.07 1.15 31.26
CA VAL A 155 -12.03 -0.31 31.28
C VAL A 155 -12.67 -0.88 30.00
N PRO A 156 -11.92 -1.62 29.16
CA PRO A 156 -12.47 -2.26 27.96
C PRO A 156 -13.67 -3.15 28.28
N TYR A 157 -14.68 -3.15 27.41
CA TYR A 157 -15.94 -3.91 27.55
C TYR A 157 -16.84 -3.54 28.74
N VAL A 158 -16.40 -2.62 29.62
CA VAL A 158 -17.20 -2.09 30.74
C VAL A 158 -17.59 -0.66 30.45
N ASP A 159 -16.61 0.22 30.27
CA ASP A 159 -16.85 1.64 29.99
C ASP A 159 -17.07 1.88 28.48
N ILE A 160 -16.34 1.15 27.64
CA ILE A 160 -16.44 1.25 26.17
C ILE A 160 -16.57 -0.18 25.59
N PRO A 161 -17.72 -0.53 24.98
CA PRO A 161 -17.89 -1.80 24.29
C PRO A 161 -17.04 -1.87 23.02
N ILE A 162 -16.60 -3.07 22.66
CA ILE A 162 -15.98 -3.38 21.37
C ILE A 162 -16.91 -4.32 20.60
N GLU A 163 -17.32 -3.92 19.40
CA GLU A 163 -18.24 -4.68 18.55
C GLU A 163 -17.54 -5.15 17.27
N PHE A 164 -17.89 -6.37 16.83
CA PHE A 164 -17.41 -6.93 15.58
C PHE A 164 -18.36 -6.65 14.42
N THR A 165 -17.87 -5.97 13.38
CA THR A 165 -18.70 -5.58 12.22
C THR A 165 -18.58 -6.51 11.02
N GLY A 166 -17.66 -7.47 11.06
CA GLY A 166 -17.28 -8.26 9.89
C GLY A 166 -16.24 -7.57 9.02
N LEU A 167 -15.57 -8.37 8.17
CA LEU A 167 -14.60 -7.88 7.19
C LEU A 167 -15.31 -7.12 6.06
N ARG A 168 -14.68 -6.05 5.59
CA ARG A 168 -15.15 -5.31 4.42
C ARG A 168 -14.74 -6.01 3.12
N PRO A 169 -15.43 -5.73 1.99
CA PRO A 169 -15.01 -6.24 0.68
C PRO A 169 -13.53 -5.92 0.39
N GLY A 170 -12.76 -6.94 -0.01
CA GLY A 170 -11.33 -6.81 -0.32
C GLY A 170 -10.39 -6.62 0.88
N GLU A 171 -10.91 -6.67 2.12
CA GLU A 171 -10.12 -6.59 3.34
C GLU A 171 -9.54 -7.96 3.72
N LYS A 172 -8.21 -8.03 3.85
CA LYS A 172 -7.53 -9.25 4.29
C LYS A 172 -7.56 -9.38 5.82
N LEU A 173 -7.68 -10.61 6.31
CA LEU A 173 -7.55 -10.90 7.74
C LEU A 173 -6.10 -10.68 8.21
N TYR A 174 -5.14 -11.14 7.40
CA TYR A 174 -3.71 -10.96 7.58
C TYR A 174 -3.15 -10.29 6.33
N GLU A 175 -2.36 -9.23 6.50
CA GLU A 175 -1.59 -8.69 5.38
C GLU A 175 -0.42 -9.63 5.07
N GLU A 176 0.09 -9.55 3.84
CA GLU A 176 1.22 -10.37 3.42
C GLU A 176 2.44 -10.09 4.31
N LEU A 177 3.11 -11.17 4.70
CA LEU A 177 4.43 -11.08 5.34
C LEU A 177 5.42 -10.55 4.30
N LEU A 178 5.67 -9.25 4.33
CA LEU A 178 6.66 -8.60 3.48
C LEU A 178 8.01 -9.33 3.51
N MET A 179 8.40 -9.84 4.68
CA MET A 179 9.67 -10.54 4.91
C MET A 179 9.69 -12.00 4.42
N SER A 180 8.56 -12.56 3.98
CA SER A 180 8.49 -13.90 3.39
C SER A 180 8.47 -13.88 1.85
N GLU A 181 8.64 -12.70 1.22
CA GLU A 181 8.79 -12.61 -0.23
C GLU A 181 10.04 -13.39 -0.66
N GLU A 182 9.88 -14.32 -1.61
CA GLU A 182 11.01 -15.08 -2.13
C GLU A 182 12.01 -14.14 -2.83
N GLY A 183 13.31 -14.41 -2.66
CA GLY A 183 14.37 -13.66 -3.33
C GLY A 183 14.71 -12.30 -2.71
N LEU A 184 14.24 -12.00 -1.49
CA LEU A 184 14.68 -10.80 -0.75
C LEU A 184 16.20 -10.76 -0.58
N LYS A 185 16.80 -9.62 -0.94
CA LYS A 185 18.23 -9.36 -0.73
C LYS A 185 18.41 -8.38 0.42
N SER A 186 19.35 -8.69 1.31
CA SER A 186 19.73 -7.78 2.40
C SER A 186 20.46 -6.55 1.86
N THR A 187 20.26 -5.40 2.50
CA THR A 187 21.06 -4.19 2.27
C THR A 187 22.08 -4.00 3.39
N SER A 188 22.82 -2.88 3.38
CA SER A 188 23.65 -2.46 4.51
C SER A 188 22.84 -2.09 5.76
N HIS A 189 21.54 -1.83 5.61
CA HIS A 189 20.65 -1.49 6.72
C HIS A 189 19.78 -2.68 7.11
N LYS A 190 19.77 -3.02 8.41
CA LYS A 190 19.13 -4.25 8.93
C LYS A 190 17.62 -4.31 8.74
N LYS A 191 16.95 -3.17 8.59
CA LYS A 191 15.50 -3.07 8.36
C LYS A 191 15.09 -2.80 6.92
N ILE A 192 16.04 -2.77 5.98
CA ILE A 192 15.76 -2.45 4.58
C ILE A 192 16.24 -3.60 3.72
N PHE A 193 15.31 -4.17 2.95
CA PHE A 193 15.55 -5.30 2.05
C PHE A 193 15.18 -4.89 0.63
N ILE A 194 15.71 -5.59 -0.37
CA ILE A 194 15.36 -5.40 -1.78
C ILE A 194 14.54 -6.59 -2.24
N GLY A 195 13.30 -6.34 -2.65
CA GLY A 195 12.39 -7.29 -3.27
C GLY A 195 12.86 -7.74 -4.65
N GLN A 196 12.34 -8.87 -5.12
CA GLN A 196 12.60 -9.32 -6.46
C GLN A 196 11.97 -8.36 -7.49
N PRO A 197 12.66 -8.06 -8.61
CA PRO A 197 12.07 -7.28 -9.68
C PRO A 197 10.77 -7.92 -10.19
N ILE A 198 9.81 -7.09 -10.58
CA ILE A 198 8.57 -7.55 -11.19
C ILE A 198 8.90 -7.98 -12.62
N GLU A 199 8.70 -9.26 -12.93
CA GLU A 199 8.82 -9.74 -14.29
C GLU A 199 7.66 -9.17 -15.13
N MET A 200 7.99 -8.36 -16.13
CA MET A 200 7.00 -7.71 -16.98
C MET A 200 7.52 -7.45 -18.39
N ASP A 201 6.60 -7.50 -19.35
CA ASP A 201 6.82 -6.95 -20.69
C ASP A 201 6.42 -5.47 -20.68
N VAL A 202 7.40 -4.60 -20.85
CA VAL A 202 7.24 -3.14 -20.77
C VAL A 202 6.39 -2.60 -21.91
N ALA A 203 6.54 -3.15 -23.12
CA ALA A 203 5.73 -2.74 -24.27
C ALA A 203 4.27 -3.13 -24.05
N LYS A 204 4.03 -4.33 -23.52
CA LYS A 204 2.70 -4.78 -23.13
C LYS A 204 2.09 -3.91 -22.03
N LEU A 205 2.86 -3.58 -20.99
CA LEU A 205 2.40 -2.69 -19.92
C LEU A 205 1.96 -1.34 -20.48
N TYR A 206 2.74 -0.72 -21.37
CA TYR A 206 2.41 0.57 -21.94
C TYR A 206 1.16 0.53 -22.81
N ALA A 207 0.99 -0.51 -23.62
CA ALA A 207 -0.23 -0.72 -24.39
C ALA A 207 -1.46 -0.88 -23.47
N GLN A 208 -1.33 -1.62 -22.37
CA GLN A 208 -2.41 -1.79 -21.38
C GLN A 208 -2.72 -0.49 -20.64
N LEU A 209 -1.72 0.37 -20.38
CA LEU A 209 -1.95 1.70 -19.79
C LEU A 209 -2.71 2.62 -20.75
N GLU A 210 -2.41 2.60 -22.05
CA GLU A 210 -3.16 3.35 -23.05
C GLU A 210 -4.62 2.87 -23.18
N GLU A 211 -4.85 1.57 -23.09
CA GLU A 211 -6.20 1.01 -23.04
C GLU A 211 -6.94 1.43 -21.76
N LEU A 212 -6.25 1.39 -20.62
CA LEU A 212 -6.81 1.78 -19.33
C LEU A 212 -7.19 3.26 -19.32
N GLU A 213 -6.38 4.13 -19.94
CA GLU A 213 -6.68 5.55 -20.08
C GLU A 213 -7.97 5.78 -20.88
N LYS A 214 -8.19 5.03 -21.97
CA LYS A 214 -9.42 5.13 -22.78
C LYS A 214 -10.66 4.72 -21.99
N ILE A 215 -10.62 3.58 -21.29
CA ILE A 215 -11.74 3.06 -20.51
C ILE A 215 -12.13 4.02 -19.37
N ILE A 216 -11.15 4.71 -18.80
CA ILE A 216 -11.36 5.70 -17.74
C ILE A 216 -12.17 6.90 -18.24
N TYR A 217 -11.99 7.36 -19.48
CA TYR A 217 -12.78 8.44 -20.06
C TYR A 217 -14.25 8.05 -20.29
N GLU A 218 -14.52 6.75 -20.41
CA GLU A 218 -15.87 6.20 -20.56
C GLU A 218 -16.56 5.92 -19.22
N GLU A 219 -15.90 6.20 -18.08
CA GLU A 219 -16.36 5.91 -16.71
C GLU A 219 -16.82 4.45 -16.50
N ASN A 220 -16.16 3.53 -17.22
CA ASN A 220 -16.50 2.12 -17.22
C ASN A 220 -15.76 1.34 -16.12
N ASP A 221 -16.30 1.41 -14.90
CA ASP A 221 -15.73 0.74 -13.72
C ASP A 221 -15.52 -0.78 -13.90
N ILE A 222 -16.43 -1.45 -14.62
CA ILE A 222 -16.32 -2.90 -14.89
C ILE A 222 -15.11 -3.16 -15.81
N GLY A 223 -14.98 -2.38 -16.87
CA GLY A 223 -13.84 -2.43 -17.79
C GLY A 223 -12.53 -2.19 -17.05
N VAL A 224 -12.49 -1.21 -16.14
CA VAL A 224 -11.33 -0.93 -15.30
C VAL A 224 -10.96 -2.16 -14.46
N LYS A 225 -11.91 -2.77 -13.76
CA LYS A 225 -11.63 -3.97 -12.93
C LYS A 225 -11.11 -5.15 -13.76
N ILE A 226 -11.67 -5.38 -14.95
CA ILE A 226 -11.21 -6.43 -15.86
C ILE A 226 -9.76 -6.17 -16.26
N LEU A 227 -9.44 -4.95 -16.69
CA LEU A 227 -8.11 -4.61 -17.16
C LEU A 227 -7.08 -4.60 -16.02
N LEU A 228 -7.45 -4.14 -14.82
CA LEU A 228 -6.61 -4.27 -13.61
C LEU A 228 -6.19 -5.72 -13.36
N LYS A 229 -7.12 -6.67 -13.52
CA LYS A 229 -6.83 -8.11 -13.35
C LYS A 229 -5.93 -8.67 -14.46
N GLN A 230 -6.00 -8.12 -15.67
CA GLN A 230 -5.11 -8.49 -16.77
C GLN A 230 -3.70 -7.94 -16.59
N ILE A 231 -3.56 -6.71 -16.08
CA ILE A 231 -2.26 -6.07 -15.81
C ILE A 231 -1.59 -6.70 -14.58
N VAL A 232 -2.37 -7.02 -13.55
CA VAL A 232 -1.91 -7.62 -12.30
C VAL A 232 -2.55 -9.00 -12.13
N PRO A 233 -1.98 -10.08 -12.69
CA PRO A 233 -2.57 -11.42 -12.62
C PRO A 233 -2.75 -11.96 -11.20
N THR A 234 -1.96 -11.46 -10.24
CA THR A 234 -2.08 -11.81 -8.81
C THR A 234 -3.20 -11.06 -8.09
N TYR A 235 -3.93 -10.18 -8.78
CA TYR A 235 -5.08 -9.48 -8.22
C TYR A 235 -6.30 -10.41 -8.11
N VAL A 236 -6.73 -10.67 -6.88
CA VAL A 236 -7.84 -11.58 -6.55
C VAL A 236 -9.13 -10.87 -6.12
N GLY A 237 -9.23 -9.55 -6.32
CA GLY A 237 -10.41 -8.79 -5.93
C GLY A 237 -11.68 -9.21 -6.67
N GLN A 238 -12.83 -8.92 -6.06
CA GLN A 238 -14.14 -9.26 -6.59
C GLN A 238 -14.50 -8.32 -7.76
N MET A 239 -15.02 -8.91 -8.84
CA MET A 239 -15.50 -8.16 -10.02
C MET A 239 -16.79 -7.41 -9.69
#